data_AF-A0A3D5X797-F1
#
_entry.id   AF-A0A3D5X797-F1
#
_cell.length_a   1.000
_cell.length_b   1.000
_cell.length_c   1.000
_cell.angle_alpha   90.00
_cell.angle_beta   90.00
_cell.angle_gamma   90.00
#
_symmetry.space_group_name_H-M   'P 1'
#
loop_
_entity.id
_entity.type
_entity.pdbx_description
1 polymer ?
#
loop_
_entity_poly.entity_id
_entity_poly.type
_entity_poly.pdbx_seq_one_letter_code
_entity_poly.pdbx_strand_id
1 'polypeptide(L)'
;MASIILYIAPASTSALLYIIIALVATLAFSLRGYFYRLKNLILGRGFVAGDELKGVDIVFYSEGKQYWSVFLPIIRTLGQKEVPCAYLTSDKDDPGLDYKSDFYSSKYIGNITMTSVYLNKIKAKFVGMTTPQLDVMMIRRSKKVQHYGHIVHAPIDVFTYRKFAFDYFDSVFCSGPHQIEGIEKLEEKRGTQKKLLLETGLTYYDIMLDELKSIAEKDERNPVVLVAPTWKEYSIINRFGVAFFKSLLKSTTFDVILRPHPQSFVSFPKLMDELKDFTKNESRLSIDTNPSGIASMARSDIMISDLSGVIWDYAFLFSKPVLLLKTEFETIEGFEGSELDYQMWEMRERERLGRIFDEDDIERIGTIVNELLDNPPLIQLEELRNGSVFNFGHAGEVAANQILQIVDGLAAE
;
A
#
# COMPACT_ATOMS: atom_id res chain seq x y z
N MET A 1 28.71 -14.27 78.80
CA MET A 1 28.38 -14.53 77.39
C MET A 1 27.92 -13.23 76.77
N ALA A 2 28.74 -12.60 75.93
CA ALA A 2 28.39 -11.36 75.26
C ALA A 2 27.72 -11.68 73.92
N SER A 3 26.45 -11.28 73.78
CA SER A 3 25.72 -11.37 72.52
C SER A 3 26.27 -10.33 71.55
N ILE A 4 26.94 -10.78 70.48
CA ILE A 4 27.37 -9.91 69.39
C ILE A 4 26.12 -9.59 68.56
N ILE A 5 25.61 -8.37 68.70
CA ILE A 5 24.58 -7.85 67.80
C ILE A 5 25.30 -7.47 66.49
N LEU A 6 25.13 -8.30 65.47
CA LEU A 6 25.62 -8.04 64.11
C LEU A 6 24.84 -6.83 63.55
N TYR A 7 25.47 -5.66 63.57
CA TYR A 7 24.94 -4.44 62.97
C TYR A 7 25.06 -4.51 61.44
N ILE A 8 23.93 -4.63 60.75
CA ILE A 8 23.86 -4.48 59.30
C ILE A 8 23.73 -2.99 59.03
N ALA A 9 24.71 -2.40 58.33
CA ALA A 9 24.66 -0.99 57.98
C ALA A 9 23.41 -0.71 57.12
N PRO A 10 22.69 0.41 57.31
CA PRO A 10 21.46 0.72 56.57
C PRO A 10 21.63 0.69 55.04
N ALA A 11 22.81 1.06 54.54
CA ALA A 11 23.19 0.99 53.13
C ALA A 11 23.36 -0.46 52.61
N SER A 12 23.74 -1.40 53.48
CA SER A 12 23.84 -2.83 53.15
C SER A 12 22.47 -3.48 53.07
N THR A 13 21.53 -3.06 53.93
CA THR A 13 20.14 -3.54 53.91
C THR A 13 19.41 -3.10 52.63
N SER A 14 19.61 -1.86 52.19
CA SER A 14 19.02 -1.36 50.94
C SER A 14 19.65 -2.04 49.72
N ALA A 15 20.96 -2.26 49.69
CA ALA A 15 21.62 -3.01 48.62
C ALA A 15 21.09 -4.45 48.48
N LEU A 16 20.91 -5.16 49.60
CA LEU A 16 20.33 -6.51 49.60
C LEU A 16 18.88 -6.50 49.08
N LEU A 17 18.08 -5.51 49.48
CA LEU A 17 16.72 -5.34 49.00
C LEU A 17 16.68 -5.09 47.48
N TYR A 18 17.56 -4.24 46.95
CA TYR A 18 17.65 -3.98 45.51
C TYR A 18 18.06 -5.22 44.71
N ILE A 19 18.99 -6.03 45.21
CA ILE A 19 19.39 -7.30 44.59
C ILE A 19 18.19 -8.27 44.53
N ILE A 20 17.43 -8.38 45.62
CA ILE A 20 16.23 -9.23 45.67
C ILE A 20 15.17 -8.73 44.68
N ILE A 21 14.91 -7.42 44.62
CA ILE A 21 13.95 -6.84 43.67
C ILE A 21 14.41 -7.09 42.23
N ALA A 22 15.70 -6.90 41.92
CA ALA A 22 16.25 -7.14 40.59
C ALA A 22 16.15 -8.63 40.19
N LEU A 23 16.43 -9.56 41.12
CA LEU A 23 16.26 -10.99 40.90
C LEU A 23 14.79 -11.35 40.65
N VAL A 24 13.87 -10.86 41.48
CA VAL A 24 12.43 -11.11 41.32
C VAL A 24 11.92 -10.51 40.01
N ALA A 25 12.33 -9.30 39.65
CA ALA A 25 11.99 -8.68 38.38
C ALA A 25 12.53 -9.50 37.20
N THR A 26 13.80 -9.91 37.24
CA THR A 26 14.41 -10.77 36.20
C THR A 26 13.69 -12.10 36.08
N LEU A 27 13.33 -12.72 37.21
CA LEU A 27 12.57 -13.97 37.22
C LEU A 27 11.16 -13.76 36.65
N ALA A 28 10.47 -12.69 37.03
CA ALA A 28 9.14 -12.36 36.53
C ALA A 28 9.14 -12.07 35.02
N PHE A 29 10.15 -11.34 34.51
CA PHE A 29 10.31 -11.10 33.07
C PHE A 29 10.69 -12.37 32.31
N SER A 30 11.55 -13.23 32.88
CA SER A 30 11.90 -14.52 32.30
C SER A 30 10.70 -15.47 32.26
N LEU A 31 9.92 -15.54 33.34
CA LEU A 31 8.68 -16.32 33.43
C LEU A 31 7.60 -15.77 32.49
N ARG A 32 7.50 -14.46 32.33
CA ARG A 32 6.64 -13.83 31.32
C ARG A 32 7.07 -14.24 29.92
N GLY A 33 8.36 -14.15 29.60
CA GLY A 33 8.92 -14.62 28.33
C GLY A 33 8.66 -16.11 28.09
N TYR A 34 8.82 -16.94 29.12
CA TYR A 34 8.51 -18.36 29.08
C TYR A 34 7.01 -18.63 28.90
N PHE A 35 6.14 -17.86 29.54
CA PHE A 35 4.68 -17.95 29.38
C PHE A 35 4.24 -17.59 27.96
N TYR A 36 4.77 -16.52 27.36
CA TYR A 36 4.49 -16.19 25.96
C TYR A 36 5.06 -17.25 25.01
N ARG A 37 6.26 -17.78 25.28
CA ARG A 37 6.82 -18.90 24.52
C ARG A 37 5.96 -20.16 24.63
N LEU A 38 5.47 -20.50 25.82
CA LEU A 38 4.61 -21.65 26.07
C LEU A 38 3.23 -21.46 25.44
N LYS A 39 2.63 -20.27 25.55
CA LYS A 39 1.37 -19.90 24.88
C LYS A 39 1.52 -19.99 23.36
N ASN A 40 2.62 -19.48 22.80
CA ASN A 40 2.94 -19.60 21.37
C ASN A 40 3.26 -21.04 20.96
N LEU A 41 3.80 -21.86 21.86
CA LEU A 41 4.03 -23.29 21.64
C LEU A 41 2.71 -24.08 21.63
N ILE A 42 1.78 -23.75 22.52
CA ILE A 42 0.45 -24.37 22.63
C ILE A 42 -0.42 -23.96 21.44
N LEU A 43 -0.51 -22.67 21.12
CA LEU A 43 -1.15 -22.17 19.89
C LEU A 43 -0.46 -22.76 18.65
N GLY A 44 0.87 -22.75 18.61
CA GLY A 44 1.66 -23.25 17.49
C GLY A 44 1.72 -24.77 17.33
N ARG A 45 1.17 -25.57 18.27
CA ARG A 45 1.00 -27.03 18.13
C ARG A 45 -0.26 -27.39 17.33
N GLY A 46 -1.28 -26.52 17.31
CA GLY A 46 -2.45 -26.64 16.44
C GLY A 46 -2.23 -26.06 15.03
N PHE A 47 -1.26 -25.15 14.90
CA PHE A 47 -0.86 -24.51 13.64
C PHE A 47 0.48 -25.05 13.14
N VAL A 48 0.58 -26.37 12.99
CA VAL A 48 1.60 -26.93 12.10
C VAL A 48 1.15 -26.53 10.69
N ALA A 49 2.06 -25.98 9.87
CA ALA A 49 1.86 -25.85 8.43
C ALA A 49 1.86 -27.25 7.77
N GLY A 50 1.07 -28.17 8.34
CA GLY A 50 0.98 -29.57 7.97
C GLY A 50 0.59 -29.70 6.51
N ASP A 51 0.98 -30.82 5.90
CA ASP A 51 0.85 -31.35 4.51
C ASP A 51 0.25 -30.46 3.37
N GLU A 52 -0.60 -29.48 3.63
CA GLU A 52 -1.21 -28.49 2.72
C GLU A 52 -0.21 -27.65 1.89
N LEU A 53 0.98 -27.35 2.42
CA LEU A 53 2.06 -26.66 1.69
C LEU A 53 3.13 -27.62 1.15
N LYS A 54 2.90 -28.93 1.27
CA LYS A 54 3.90 -29.93 0.86
C LYS A 54 4.00 -29.98 -0.66
N GLY A 55 5.20 -29.73 -1.16
CA GLY A 55 5.45 -29.65 -2.60
C GLY A 55 5.14 -28.28 -3.21
N VAL A 56 4.82 -27.27 -2.40
CA VAL A 56 4.64 -25.89 -2.85
C VAL A 56 5.88 -25.07 -2.52
N ASP A 57 6.60 -24.64 -3.56
CA ASP A 57 7.85 -23.88 -3.42
C ASP A 57 7.63 -22.35 -3.45
N ILE A 58 6.46 -21.89 -3.91
CA ILE A 58 6.09 -20.47 -4.04
C ILE A 58 4.89 -20.16 -3.15
N VAL A 59 5.08 -19.24 -2.21
CA VAL A 59 4.04 -18.81 -1.27
C VAL A 59 3.84 -17.30 -1.37
N PHE A 60 2.60 -16.86 -1.48
CA PHE A 60 2.22 -15.46 -1.36
C PHE A 60 1.57 -15.22 -0.01
N TYR A 61 1.92 -14.11 0.64
CA TYR A 61 1.27 -13.66 1.86
C TYR A 61 0.66 -12.27 1.66
N SER A 62 -0.64 -12.17 1.95
CA SER A 62 -1.42 -10.94 1.94
C SER A 62 -1.93 -10.60 3.33
N GLU A 63 -1.77 -9.34 3.74
CA GLU A 63 -2.37 -8.86 4.98
C GLU A 63 -3.88 -8.57 4.87
N GLY A 64 -4.45 -8.53 3.66
CA GLY A 64 -5.89 -8.37 3.47
C GLY A 64 -6.38 -8.23 2.03
N LYS A 65 -7.71 -8.29 1.86
CA LYS A 65 -8.38 -8.38 0.56
C LYS A 65 -8.05 -7.28 -0.43
N GLN A 66 -7.64 -6.10 0.04
CA GLN A 66 -7.25 -4.97 -0.83
C GLN A 66 -6.03 -5.28 -1.71
N TYR A 67 -5.21 -6.26 -1.35
CA TYR A 67 -4.02 -6.64 -2.11
C TYR A 67 -4.23 -7.85 -3.01
N TRP A 68 -5.43 -8.43 -3.03
CA TRP A 68 -5.71 -9.61 -3.87
C TRP A 68 -5.39 -9.34 -5.35
N SER A 69 -5.72 -8.15 -5.86
CA SER A 69 -5.42 -7.73 -7.23
C SER A 69 -3.93 -7.65 -7.55
N VAL A 70 -3.06 -7.51 -6.54
CA VAL A 70 -1.59 -7.53 -6.70
C VAL A 70 -1.12 -8.96 -6.99
N PHE A 71 -1.67 -9.96 -6.31
CA PHE A 71 -1.23 -11.35 -6.43
C PHE A 71 -1.92 -12.12 -7.56
N LEU A 72 -3.19 -11.82 -7.84
CA LEU A 72 -4.01 -12.56 -8.80
C LEU A 72 -3.35 -12.71 -10.20
N PRO A 73 -2.79 -11.65 -10.83
CA PRO A 73 -2.12 -11.78 -12.13
C PRO A 73 -0.94 -12.74 -12.12
N ILE A 74 -0.15 -12.71 -11.04
CA ILE A 74 1.01 -13.58 -10.83
C ILE A 74 0.54 -15.04 -10.70
N ILE A 75 -0.46 -15.26 -9.83
CA ILE A 75 -1.05 -16.58 -9.57
C ILE A 75 -1.67 -17.17 -10.84
N ARG A 76 -2.39 -16.36 -11.64
CA ARG A 76 -2.95 -16.79 -12.93
C ARG A 76 -1.85 -17.26 -13.88
N THR A 77 -0.77 -16.48 -14.00
CA THR A 77 0.35 -16.82 -14.87
C THR A 77 1.07 -18.09 -14.40
N LEU A 78 1.30 -18.26 -13.10
CA LEU A 78 1.89 -19.49 -12.55
C LEU A 78 1.00 -20.70 -12.80
N GLY A 79 -0.33 -20.56 -12.63
CA GLY A 79 -1.29 -21.62 -12.92
C GLY A 79 -1.31 -22.02 -14.41
N GLN A 80 -1.21 -21.05 -15.33
CA GLN A 80 -1.08 -21.33 -16.77
C GLN A 80 0.21 -22.06 -17.13
N LYS A 81 1.27 -21.88 -16.32
CA LYS A 81 2.55 -22.58 -16.45
C LYS A 81 2.59 -23.89 -15.64
N GLU A 82 1.48 -24.31 -15.07
CA GLU A 82 1.37 -25.53 -14.25
C GLU A 82 2.30 -25.53 -13.02
N VAL A 83 2.60 -24.35 -12.47
CA VAL A 83 3.47 -24.18 -11.30
C VAL A 83 2.63 -24.04 -10.03
N PRO A 84 2.71 -24.98 -9.07
CA PRO A 84 1.99 -24.89 -7.81
C PRO A 84 2.39 -23.68 -6.97
N CYS A 85 1.40 -22.94 -6.47
CA CYS A 85 1.60 -21.87 -5.51
C CYS A 85 0.55 -21.90 -4.38
N ALA A 86 0.88 -21.28 -3.25
CA ALA A 86 -0.05 -21.12 -2.14
C ALA A 86 -0.26 -19.64 -1.80
N TYR A 87 -1.49 -19.27 -1.46
CA TYR A 87 -1.86 -17.93 -1.01
C TYR A 87 -2.34 -17.94 0.43
N LEU A 88 -1.63 -17.20 1.26
CA LEU A 88 -1.90 -17.09 2.69
C LEU A 88 -2.43 -15.70 2.99
N THR A 89 -3.50 -15.60 3.77
CA THR A 89 -4.11 -14.31 4.11
C THR A 89 -4.46 -14.19 5.59
N SER A 90 -4.37 -12.95 6.10
CA SER A 90 -4.85 -12.57 7.44
C SER A 90 -6.28 -12.03 7.42
N ASP A 91 -6.93 -11.95 6.25
CA ASP A 91 -8.33 -11.54 6.11
C ASP A 91 -9.20 -12.75 5.74
N LYS A 92 -10.27 -12.97 6.52
CA LYS A 92 -11.20 -14.08 6.31
C LYS A 92 -12.13 -13.85 5.12
N ASP A 93 -12.28 -12.59 4.69
CA ASP A 93 -13.14 -12.17 3.60
C ASP A 93 -12.30 -11.85 2.34
N ASP A 94 -11.08 -12.36 2.27
CA ASP A 94 -10.17 -12.20 1.14
C ASP A 94 -10.64 -13.04 -0.07
N PRO A 95 -10.90 -12.42 -1.24
CA PRO A 95 -11.35 -13.13 -2.43
C PRO A 95 -10.39 -14.24 -2.89
N GLY A 96 -9.10 -14.17 -2.51
CA GLY A 96 -8.14 -15.23 -2.79
C GLY A 96 -8.49 -16.58 -2.13
N LEU A 97 -9.30 -16.59 -1.06
CA LEU A 97 -9.78 -17.82 -0.43
C LEU A 97 -10.78 -18.58 -1.31
N ASP A 98 -11.56 -17.86 -2.11
CA ASP A 98 -12.58 -18.42 -2.98
C ASP A 98 -12.05 -18.79 -4.38
N TYR A 99 -10.89 -18.26 -4.77
CA TYR A 99 -10.26 -18.58 -6.06
C TYR A 99 -9.91 -20.08 -6.18
N LYS A 100 -10.16 -20.66 -7.35
CA LYS A 100 -9.93 -22.09 -7.67
C LYS A 100 -9.07 -22.22 -8.92
N SER A 101 -8.04 -23.05 -8.83
CA SER A 101 -7.17 -23.48 -9.92
C SER A 101 -6.46 -24.76 -9.50
N ASP A 102 -6.09 -25.64 -10.45
CA ASP A 102 -5.46 -26.94 -10.17
C ASP A 102 -4.09 -26.80 -9.49
N PHE A 103 -3.41 -25.67 -9.70
CA PHE A 103 -2.07 -25.36 -9.19
C PHE A 103 -2.10 -24.30 -8.08
N TYR A 104 -3.23 -24.17 -7.39
CA TYR A 104 -3.46 -23.14 -6.39
C TYR A 104 -4.06 -23.70 -5.11
N SER A 105 -3.47 -23.34 -3.97
CA SER A 105 -4.08 -23.53 -2.65
C SER A 105 -4.15 -22.21 -1.90
N SER A 106 -5.14 -22.07 -1.01
CA SER A 106 -5.28 -20.87 -0.19
C SER A 106 -5.65 -21.17 1.25
N LYS A 107 -5.23 -20.31 2.17
CA LYS A 107 -5.50 -20.47 3.60
C LYS A 107 -5.62 -19.14 4.35
N TYR A 108 -6.67 -19.04 5.15
CA TYR A 108 -6.80 -18.02 6.18
C TYR A 108 -5.96 -18.42 7.41
N ILE A 109 -4.98 -17.60 7.78
CA ILE A 109 -4.10 -17.88 8.92
C ILE A 109 -4.73 -17.41 10.24
N GLY A 110 -5.37 -16.25 10.23
CA GLY A 110 -5.96 -15.64 11.42
C GLY A 110 -5.43 -14.26 11.77
N ASN A 111 -5.49 -13.92 13.06
CA ASN A 111 -5.01 -12.63 13.56
C ASN A 111 -3.48 -12.52 13.50
N ILE A 112 -2.98 -11.29 13.68
CA ILE A 112 -1.55 -10.95 13.52
C ILE A 112 -0.58 -11.80 14.34
N THR A 113 -0.98 -12.28 15.53
CA THR A 113 -0.13 -13.15 16.36
C THR A 113 -0.01 -14.54 15.74
N MET A 114 -1.13 -15.07 15.25
CA MET A 114 -1.14 -16.38 14.59
C MET A 114 -0.41 -16.32 13.25
N THR A 115 -0.62 -15.24 12.48
CA THR A 115 0.12 -14.96 11.25
C THR A 115 1.62 -14.94 11.47
N SER A 116 2.12 -14.20 12.45
CA SER A 116 3.55 -14.16 12.78
C SER A 116 4.12 -15.55 13.12
N VAL A 117 3.40 -16.34 13.94
CA VAL A 117 3.83 -17.69 14.31
C VAL A 117 3.82 -18.65 13.12
N TYR A 118 2.81 -18.54 12.25
CA TYR A 118 2.67 -19.39 11.07
C TYR A 118 3.75 -19.09 10.05
N LEU A 119 3.91 -17.81 9.64
CA LEU A 119 4.88 -17.37 8.65
C LEU A 119 6.33 -17.67 9.07
N ASN A 120 6.65 -17.63 10.36
CA ASN A 120 7.98 -18.01 10.85
C ASN A 120 8.28 -19.51 10.66
N LYS A 121 7.26 -20.37 10.56
CA LYS A 121 7.40 -21.83 10.47
C LYS A 121 7.28 -22.41 9.06
N ILE A 122 6.85 -21.63 8.07
CA ILE A 122 6.67 -22.10 6.70
C ILE A 122 8.00 -22.56 6.09
N LYS A 123 7.91 -23.44 5.09
CA LYS A 123 9.04 -23.87 4.27
C LYS A 123 8.64 -23.62 2.82
N ALA A 124 9.46 -22.89 2.08
CA ALA A 124 9.26 -22.58 0.67
C ALA A 124 10.61 -22.17 0.06
N LYS A 125 10.74 -22.17 -1.27
CA LYS A 125 11.88 -21.52 -1.92
C LYS A 125 11.66 -20.01 -1.95
N PHE A 126 10.46 -19.57 -2.32
CA PHE A 126 10.11 -18.15 -2.43
C PHE A 126 8.89 -17.79 -1.60
N VAL A 127 8.95 -16.65 -0.92
CA VAL A 127 7.80 -15.98 -0.29
C VAL A 127 7.67 -14.56 -0.81
N GLY A 128 6.56 -14.26 -1.48
CA GLY A 128 6.21 -12.91 -1.93
C GLY A 128 5.18 -12.26 -1.00
N MET A 129 5.35 -10.98 -0.66
CA MET A 129 4.36 -10.24 0.15
C MET A 129 4.33 -8.74 -0.17
N THR A 130 3.18 -8.12 0.09
CA THR A 130 2.96 -6.66 0.03
C THR A 130 3.26 -5.97 1.36
N THR A 131 3.35 -6.74 2.44
CA THR A 131 3.62 -6.22 3.78
C THR A 131 5.12 -5.86 3.91
N PRO A 132 5.48 -4.60 4.25
CA PRO A 132 6.87 -4.20 4.44
C PRO A 132 7.41 -4.66 5.81
N GLN A 133 8.66 -4.28 6.13
CA GLN A 133 9.24 -4.41 7.48
C GLN A 133 9.41 -5.86 7.98
N LEU A 134 9.75 -6.78 7.06
CA LEU A 134 10.23 -8.12 7.40
C LEU A 134 11.37 -8.02 8.41
N ASP A 135 11.37 -8.85 9.46
CA ASP A 135 12.37 -8.85 10.54
C ASP A 135 12.54 -7.55 11.35
N VAL A 136 11.71 -6.54 11.12
CA VAL A 136 11.68 -5.31 11.94
C VAL A 136 10.58 -5.44 12.99
N MET A 137 9.36 -5.72 12.55
CA MET A 137 8.15 -5.73 13.39
C MET A 137 7.79 -7.16 13.86
N MET A 138 6.52 -7.55 13.69
CA MET A 138 6.00 -8.85 14.14
C MET A 138 6.27 -9.99 13.15
N ILE A 139 6.36 -9.71 11.85
CA ILE A 139 6.66 -10.73 10.84
C ILE A 139 8.17 -11.00 10.85
N ARG A 140 8.53 -12.26 11.02
CA ARG A 140 9.92 -12.71 11.09
C ARG A 140 10.21 -13.64 9.92
N ARG A 141 11.42 -13.54 9.37
CA ARG A 141 11.90 -14.46 8.34
C ARG A 141 11.88 -15.88 8.88
N SER A 142 11.33 -16.81 8.10
CA SER A 142 11.51 -18.23 8.38
C SER A 142 12.90 -18.68 7.96
N LYS A 143 13.57 -19.43 8.83
CA LYS A 143 14.86 -20.07 8.51
C LYS A 143 14.76 -21.14 7.41
N LYS A 144 13.55 -21.54 7.02
CA LYS A 144 13.28 -22.56 6.00
C LYS A 144 12.77 -21.97 4.68
N VAL A 145 12.81 -20.64 4.56
CA VAL A 145 12.52 -19.93 3.32
C VAL A 145 13.83 -19.40 2.76
N GLN A 146 14.08 -19.68 1.48
CA GLN A 146 15.33 -19.34 0.82
C GLN A 146 15.34 -17.88 0.35
N HIS A 147 14.21 -17.39 -0.16
CA HIS A 147 14.07 -16.04 -0.72
C HIS A 147 12.77 -15.35 -0.33
N TYR A 148 12.85 -14.08 0.08
CA TYR A 148 11.73 -13.20 0.35
C TYR A 148 11.71 -12.03 -0.64
N GLY A 149 10.59 -11.86 -1.34
CA GLY A 149 10.33 -10.75 -2.24
C GLY A 149 9.27 -9.80 -1.70
N HIS A 150 9.56 -8.50 -1.69
CA HIS A 150 8.54 -7.48 -1.49
C HIS A 150 7.91 -7.10 -2.84
N ILE A 151 6.60 -7.25 -2.97
CA ILE A 151 5.85 -6.87 -4.17
C ILE A 151 5.15 -5.54 -3.89
N VAL A 152 5.57 -4.48 -4.58
CA VAL A 152 4.98 -3.16 -4.37
C VAL A 152 3.55 -3.11 -4.90
N HIS A 153 2.74 -2.25 -4.29
CA HIS A 153 1.30 -2.15 -4.58
C HIS A 153 0.85 -0.71 -4.86
N ALA A 154 1.79 0.16 -5.26
CA ALA A 154 1.49 1.54 -5.64
C ALA A 154 2.59 2.15 -6.53
N PRO A 155 2.23 3.08 -7.45
CA PRO A 155 3.14 3.82 -8.33
C PRO A 155 3.87 4.97 -7.61
N ILE A 156 4.09 4.83 -6.30
CA ILE A 156 4.60 5.91 -5.43
C ILE A 156 6.05 5.67 -5.06
N ASP A 157 6.72 6.74 -4.63
CA ASP A 157 8.09 6.68 -4.14
C ASP A 157 8.18 5.84 -2.85
N VAL A 158 9.38 5.34 -2.58
CA VAL A 158 9.67 4.67 -1.31
C VAL A 158 9.59 5.62 -0.12
N PHE A 159 9.60 6.94 -0.37
CA PHE A 159 9.62 7.99 0.65
C PHE A 159 8.58 7.79 1.74
N THR A 160 7.35 7.40 1.39
CA THR A 160 6.23 7.27 2.33
C THR A 160 6.13 5.91 2.99
N TYR A 161 7.05 4.98 2.72
CA TYR A 161 7.16 3.74 3.47
C TYR A 161 7.79 4.01 4.84
N ARG A 162 7.40 3.24 5.86
CA ARG A 162 8.04 3.32 7.18
C ARG A 162 9.49 2.87 7.08
N LYS A 163 10.37 3.45 7.91
CA LYS A 163 11.78 3.04 7.96
C LYS A 163 11.95 1.54 8.06
N PHE A 164 12.96 1.03 7.37
CA PHE A 164 13.29 -0.39 7.27
C PHE A 164 12.24 -1.21 6.51
N ALA A 165 11.47 -0.59 5.62
CA ALA A 165 10.42 -1.26 4.88
C ALA A 165 10.96 -2.38 4.00
N PHE A 166 12.13 -2.17 3.39
CA PHE A 166 12.69 -3.08 2.40
C PHE A 166 13.95 -3.81 2.88
N ASP A 167 14.58 -3.37 3.97
CA ASP A 167 15.96 -3.74 4.36
C ASP A 167 16.24 -5.25 4.49
N TYR A 168 15.25 -6.05 4.89
CA TYR A 168 15.42 -7.47 5.17
C TYR A 168 14.83 -8.40 4.09
N PHE A 169 14.38 -7.84 2.97
CA PHE A 169 14.00 -8.62 1.79
C PHE A 169 15.22 -8.95 0.95
N ASP A 170 15.16 -10.08 0.22
CA ASP A 170 16.20 -10.47 -0.73
C ASP A 170 15.99 -9.78 -2.09
N SER A 171 14.72 -9.49 -2.43
CA SER A 171 14.34 -8.78 -3.65
C SER A 171 13.18 -7.82 -3.44
N VAL A 172 13.08 -6.80 -4.30
CA VAL A 172 11.93 -5.91 -4.39
C VAL A 172 11.46 -5.85 -5.84
N PHE A 173 10.17 -6.12 -6.05
CA PHE A 173 9.50 -6.02 -7.34
C PHE A 173 9.01 -4.59 -7.52
N CYS A 174 9.83 -3.75 -8.13
CA CYS A 174 9.63 -2.31 -8.23
C CYS A 174 8.64 -1.97 -9.35
N SER A 175 7.83 -0.94 -9.12
CA SER A 175 6.87 -0.40 -10.08
C SER A 175 7.56 0.40 -11.18
N GLY A 176 8.61 1.14 -10.83
CA GLY A 176 9.30 2.08 -11.70
C GLY A 176 10.71 2.45 -11.24
N PRO A 177 11.44 3.24 -12.07
CA PRO A 177 12.83 3.61 -11.78
C PRO A 177 13.02 4.38 -10.48
N HIS A 178 12.03 5.20 -10.09
CA HIS A 178 12.08 6.01 -8.87
C HIS A 178 12.20 5.16 -7.59
N GLN A 179 11.56 3.99 -7.55
CA GLN A 179 11.69 3.06 -6.42
C GLN A 179 13.07 2.39 -6.38
N ILE A 180 13.63 2.07 -7.55
CA ILE A 180 15.00 1.53 -7.65
C ILE A 180 15.99 2.56 -7.11
N GLU A 181 15.93 3.81 -7.61
CA GLU A 181 16.77 4.92 -7.16
C GLU A 181 16.69 5.11 -5.63
N GLY A 182 15.48 5.10 -5.07
CA GLY A 182 15.25 5.23 -3.64
C GLY A 182 15.88 4.11 -2.81
N ILE A 183 15.66 2.86 -3.20
CA ILE A 183 16.19 1.71 -2.45
C ILE A 183 17.71 1.68 -2.54
N GLU A 184 18.30 1.92 -3.71
CA GLU A 184 19.76 1.91 -3.86
C GLU A 184 20.46 2.96 -2.99
N LYS A 185 19.87 4.17 -2.89
CA LYS A 185 20.37 5.24 -2.03
C LYS A 185 20.22 4.93 -0.54
N LEU A 186 19.13 4.28 -0.14
CA LEU A 186 18.97 3.80 1.23
C LEU A 186 20.01 2.74 1.57
N GLU A 187 20.27 1.81 0.66
CA GLU A 187 21.30 0.78 0.83
C GLU A 187 22.70 1.36 0.96
N GLU A 188 23.04 2.35 0.12
CA GLU A 188 24.31 3.07 0.20
C GLU A 188 24.44 3.80 1.55
N LYS A 189 23.42 4.58 1.93
CA LYS A 189 23.43 5.37 3.16
C LYS A 189 23.52 4.50 4.42
N ARG A 190 22.90 3.33 4.41
CA ARG A 190 22.88 2.39 5.55
C ARG A 190 24.01 1.36 5.51
N GLY A 191 24.75 1.25 4.40
CA GLY A 191 25.75 0.21 4.20
C GLY A 191 25.17 -1.21 4.23
N THR A 192 23.94 -1.39 3.74
CA THR A 192 23.27 -2.70 3.71
C THR A 192 23.59 -3.46 2.43
N GLN A 193 23.33 -4.77 2.43
CA GLN A 193 23.51 -5.60 1.25
C GLN A 193 22.57 -5.14 0.13
N LYS A 194 23.12 -5.07 -1.10
CA LYS A 194 22.37 -4.82 -2.32
C LYS A 194 21.38 -5.94 -2.57
N LYS A 195 20.10 -5.57 -2.68
CA LYS A 195 19.00 -6.48 -3.01
C LYS A 195 18.90 -6.67 -4.51
N LEU A 196 18.17 -7.72 -4.90
CA LEU A 196 17.71 -7.87 -6.28
C LEU A 196 16.51 -6.94 -6.53
N LEU A 197 16.75 -5.81 -7.19
CA LEU A 197 15.71 -4.86 -7.57
C LEU A 197 15.20 -5.22 -8.97
N LEU A 198 13.91 -5.58 -9.06
CA LEU A 198 13.30 -6.12 -10.27
C LEU A 198 12.41 -5.08 -10.93
N GLU A 199 12.65 -4.81 -12.21
CA GLU A 199 11.81 -3.97 -13.05
C GLU A 199 10.50 -4.71 -13.38
N THR A 200 9.53 -4.62 -12.48
CA THR A 200 8.32 -5.47 -12.52
C THR A 200 7.13 -4.73 -13.08
N GLY A 201 6.86 -3.54 -12.55
CA GLY A 201 5.60 -2.83 -12.80
C GLY A 201 4.56 -3.09 -11.72
N LEU A 202 3.31 -2.71 -12.01
CA LEU A 202 2.18 -2.82 -11.08
C LEU A 202 1.23 -3.88 -11.57
N THR A 203 1.28 -5.06 -10.95
CA THR A 203 0.48 -6.21 -11.36
C THR A 203 -1.02 -5.93 -11.34
N TYR A 204 -1.50 -5.15 -10.37
CA TYR A 204 -2.92 -4.81 -10.29
C TYR A 204 -3.41 -3.94 -11.46
N TYR A 205 -2.52 -3.26 -12.20
CA TYR A 205 -2.90 -2.56 -13.43
C TYR A 205 -3.36 -3.52 -14.52
N ASP A 206 -2.83 -4.74 -14.59
CA ASP A 206 -3.30 -5.75 -15.55
C ASP A 206 -4.79 -6.04 -15.34
N ILE A 207 -5.22 -6.18 -14.07
CA ILE A 207 -6.63 -6.38 -13.70
C ILE A 207 -7.45 -5.13 -14.05
N MET A 208 -6.97 -3.94 -13.67
CA MET A 208 -7.70 -2.71 -13.92
C MET A 208 -7.89 -2.47 -15.42
N LEU A 209 -6.87 -2.70 -16.24
CA LEU A 209 -6.95 -2.58 -17.70
C LEU A 209 -7.93 -3.59 -18.31
N ASP A 210 -8.01 -4.82 -17.78
CA ASP A 210 -9.03 -5.78 -18.19
C ASP A 210 -10.44 -5.32 -17.80
N GLU A 211 -10.63 -4.76 -16.61
CA GLU A 211 -11.91 -4.15 -16.21
C GLU A 211 -12.30 -3.00 -17.15
N LEU A 212 -11.35 -2.17 -17.55
CA LEU A 212 -11.60 -1.05 -18.47
C LEU A 212 -12.12 -1.50 -19.85
N LYS A 213 -11.69 -2.67 -20.35
CA LYS A 213 -12.21 -3.24 -21.61
C LYS A 213 -13.71 -3.54 -21.54
N SER A 214 -14.25 -3.76 -20.34
CA SER A 214 -15.67 -4.06 -20.12
C SER A 214 -16.55 -2.83 -19.91
N ILE A 215 -15.94 -1.65 -19.74
CA ILE A 215 -16.66 -0.39 -19.58
C ILE A 215 -16.99 0.13 -20.97
N ALA A 216 -18.30 0.25 -21.25
CA ALA A 216 -18.79 0.74 -22.54
C ALA A 216 -18.19 2.10 -22.91
N GLU A 217 -17.97 2.32 -24.21
CA GLU A 217 -17.54 3.61 -24.73
C GLU A 217 -18.55 4.71 -24.37
N LYS A 218 -18.03 5.94 -24.28
CA LYS A 218 -18.83 7.12 -23.91
C LYS A 218 -19.79 7.44 -25.05
N ASP A 219 -21.10 7.37 -24.79
CA ASP A 219 -22.11 8.06 -25.61
C ASP A 219 -21.81 9.57 -25.68
N GLU A 220 -22.38 10.29 -26.64
CA GLU A 220 -22.37 11.76 -26.64
C GLU A 220 -22.94 12.27 -25.31
N ARG A 221 -22.05 12.79 -24.45
CA ARG A 221 -22.37 13.32 -23.13
C ARG A 221 -21.60 14.60 -22.86
N ASN A 222 -22.10 15.39 -21.91
CA ASN A 222 -21.32 16.48 -21.33
C ASN A 222 -20.00 15.92 -20.75
N PRO A 223 -18.88 16.67 -20.80
CA PRO A 223 -17.67 16.31 -20.08
C PRO A 223 -17.97 16.06 -18.59
N VAL A 224 -17.21 15.20 -17.94
CA VAL A 224 -17.40 14.81 -16.53
C VAL A 224 -16.14 15.11 -15.75
N VAL A 225 -16.28 15.89 -14.69
CA VAL A 225 -15.23 16.22 -13.72
C VAL A 225 -15.36 15.31 -12.52
N LEU A 226 -14.31 14.55 -12.19
CA LEU A 226 -14.26 13.76 -10.98
C LEU A 226 -13.54 14.54 -9.87
N VAL A 227 -14.24 14.89 -8.80
CA VAL A 227 -13.65 15.51 -7.61
C VAL A 227 -13.40 14.40 -6.57
N ALA A 228 -12.13 14.05 -6.34
CA ALA A 228 -11.74 12.91 -5.51
C ALA A 228 -10.84 13.35 -4.33
N PRO A 229 -11.41 14.03 -3.31
CA PRO A 229 -10.64 14.58 -2.20
C PRO A 229 -10.18 13.50 -1.21
N THR A 230 -9.05 13.74 -0.55
CA THR A 230 -8.70 12.98 0.67
C THR A 230 -9.62 13.37 1.83
N TRP A 231 -9.38 12.78 3.01
CA TRP A 231 -10.14 13.05 4.23
C TRP A 231 -9.39 13.96 5.22
N LYS A 232 -8.29 14.59 4.80
CA LYS A 232 -7.48 15.43 5.70
C LYS A 232 -8.08 16.83 5.83
N GLU A 233 -7.74 17.55 6.89
CA GLU A 233 -8.19 18.94 7.10
C GLU A 233 -7.83 19.84 5.89
N TYR A 234 -6.68 19.58 5.26
CA TYR A 234 -6.25 20.28 4.07
C TYR A 234 -6.96 19.87 2.76
N SER A 235 -7.87 18.90 2.79
CA SER A 235 -8.56 18.41 1.59
C SER A 235 -9.47 19.46 0.98
N ILE A 236 -9.76 19.33 -0.32
CA ILE A 236 -10.60 20.29 -1.07
C ILE A 236 -11.92 20.57 -0.34
N ILE A 237 -12.64 19.50 0.04
CA ILE A 237 -13.98 19.65 0.63
C ILE A 237 -13.92 20.18 2.06
N ASN A 238 -12.87 19.91 2.82
CA ASN A 238 -12.73 20.42 4.19
C ASN A 238 -12.34 21.89 4.21
N ARG A 239 -11.55 22.35 3.24
CA ARG A 239 -11.16 23.78 3.12
C ARG A 239 -12.26 24.65 2.55
N PHE A 240 -12.98 24.16 1.52
CA PHE A 240 -13.84 25.02 0.69
C PHE A 240 -15.33 24.61 0.70
N GLY A 241 -15.65 23.38 1.13
CA GLY A 241 -17.01 22.86 1.25
C GLY A 241 -17.86 23.06 0.00
N VAL A 242 -19.14 23.40 0.20
CA VAL A 242 -20.11 23.65 -0.88
C VAL A 242 -19.69 24.82 -1.78
N ALA A 243 -18.93 25.79 -1.27
CA ALA A 243 -18.50 26.95 -2.06
C ALA A 243 -17.61 26.55 -3.24
N PHE A 244 -16.79 25.51 -3.07
CA PHE A 244 -16.00 24.92 -4.16
C PHE A 244 -16.87 24.50 -5.35
N PHE A 245 -17.92 23.73 -5.07
CA PHE A 245 -18.81 23.22 -6.12
C PHE A 245 -19.62 24.33 -6.78
N LYS A 246 -20.03 25.35 -6.01
CA LYS A 246 -20.68 26.54 -6.59
C LYS A 246 -19.78 27.24 -7.61
N SER A 247 -18.50 27.42 -7.29
CA SER A 247 -17.54 28.03 -8.22
C SER A 247 -17.22 27.13 -9.40
N LEU A 248 -17.07 25.82 -9.17
CA LEU A 248 -16.80 24.82 -10.20
C LEU A 248 -17.91 24.73 -11.26
N LEU A 249 -19.16 24.81 -10.81
CA LEU A 249 -20.35 24.67 -11.66
C LEU A 249 -20.79 26.00 -12.31
N LYS A 250 -20.18 27.12 -11.93
CA LYS A 250 -20.54 28.46 -12.38
C LYS A 250 -20.16 28.65 -13.86
N SER A 251 -21.17 28.88 -14.69
CA SER A 251 -20.99 29.15 -16.13
C SER A 251 -20.28 28.02 -16.91
N THR A 252 -20.45 26.78 -16.48
CA THR A 252 -19.91 25.58 -17.13
C THR A 252 -21.02 24.64 -17.59
N THR A 253 -20.70 23.64 -18.42
CA THR A 253 -21.66 22.66 -18.96
C THR A 253 -21.34 21.22 -18.58
N PHE A 254 -20.18 20.96 -17.96
CA PHE A 254 -19.80 19.62 -17.53
C PHE A 254 -20.60 19.14 -16.32
N ASP A 255 -20.70 17.82 -16.19
CA ASP A 255 -21.20 17.14 -15.00
C ASP A 255 -20.06 16.94 -13.99
N VAL A 256 -20.39 16.80 -12.71
CA VAL A 256 -19.45 16.61 -11.62
C VAL A 256 -19.81 15.35 -10.83
N ILE A 257 -18.83 14.49 -10.63
CA ILE A 257 -18.90 13.36 -9.70
C ILE A 257 -18.00 13.70 -8.51
N LEU A 258 -18.60 13.88 -7.34
CA LEU A 258 -17.87 13.93 -6.08
C LEU A 258 -17.69 12.50 -5.55
N ARG A 259 -16.44 12.08 -5.36
CA ARG A 259 -16.09 10.80 -4.74
C ARG A 259 -15.26 11.04 -3.48
N PRO A 260 -15.90 11.30 -2.32
CA PRO A 260 -15.19 11.52 -1.07
C PRO A 260 -14.51 10.23 -0.60
N HIS A 261 -13.35 10.36 0.04
CA HIS A 261 -12.78 9.23 0.75
C HIS A 261 -13.77 8.68 1.80
N PRO A 262 -13.93 7.34 1.98
CA PRO A 262 -14.91 6.77 2.92
C PRO A 262 -14.77 7.30 4.36
N GLN A 263 -13.52 7.55 4.78
CA GLN A 263 -13.21 8.15 6.08
C GLN A 263 -13.85 9.55 6.28
N SER A 264 -14.11 10.32 5.21
CA SER A 264 -14.75 11.63 5.31
C SER A 264 -16.17 11.55 5.88
N PHE A 265 -16.91 10.46 5.60
CA PHE A 265 -18.24 10.23 6.19
C PHE A 265 -18.20 9.96 7.70
N VAL A 266 -17.06 9.49 8.21
CA VAL A 266 -16.85 9.21 9.64
C VAL A 266 -16.28 10.44 10.34
N SER A 267 -15.27 11.07 9.74
CA SER A 267 -14.54 12.19 10.35
C SER A 267 -15.29 13.53 10.22
N PHE A 268 -16.03 13.74 9.12
CA PHE A 268 -16.70 15.01 8.82
C PHE A 268 -18.19 14.82 8.44
N PRO A 269 -19.01 14.16 9.27
CA PRO A 269 -20.38 13.80 8.92
C PRO A 269 -21.26 15.02 8.58
N LYS A 270 -21.09 16.15 9.29
CA LYS A 270 -21.86 17.38 9.04
C LYS A 270 -21.58 17.95 7.65
N LEU A 271 -20.30 18.08 7.28
CA LEU A 271 -19.90 18.52 5.94
C LEU A 271 -20.46 17.58 4.86
N MET A 272 -20.42 16.27 5.11
CA MET A 272 -20.98 15.30 4.17
C MET A 272 -22.49 15.44 4.00
N ASP A 273 -23.22 15.76 5.06
CA ASP A 273 -24.66 16.01 4.98
C ASP A 273 -24.97 17.32 4.24
N GLU A 274 -24.20 18.38 4.46
CA GLU A 274 -24.30 19.63 3.69
C GLU A 274 -24.06 19.41 2.19
N LEU A 275 -23.05 18.61 1.83
CA LEU A 275 -22.76 18.26 0.44
C LEU A 275 -23.86 17.41 -0.19
N LYS A 276 -24.45 16.46 0.54
CA LYS A 276 -25.61 15.68 0.07
C LYS A 276 -26.81 16.58 -0.18
N ASP A 277 -27.09 17.52 0.72
CA ASP A 277 -28.23 18.44 0.57
C ASP A 277 -28.03 19.42 -0.59
N PHE A 278 -26.80 19.89 -0.80
CA PHE A 278 -26.46 20.68 -1.99
C PHE A 278 -26.68 19.86 -3.27
N THR A 279 -26.22 18.62 -3.31
CA THR A 279 -26.34 17.71 -4.45
C THR A 279 -27.79 17.44 -4.85
N LYS A 280 -28.73 17.36 -3.89
CA LYS A 280 -30.17 17.16 -4.19
C LYS A 280 -30.77 18.27 -5.07
N ASN A 281 -30.20 19.47 -5.02
CA ASN A 281 -30.69 20.64 -5.74
C ASN A 281 -29.87 21.00 -6.98
N GLU A 282 -28.85 20.20 -7.31
CA GLU A 282 -27.94 20.45 -8.44
C GLU A 282 -27.84 19.18 -9.30
N SER A 283 -28.55 19.17 -10.42
CA SER A 283 -28.65 17.99 -11.29
C SER A 283 -27.33 17.58 -11.94
N ARG A 284 -26.36 18.49 -12.03
CA ARG A 284 -25.02 18.20 -12.59
C ARG A 284 -24.06 17.64 -11.55
N LEU A 285 -24.41 17.62 -10.27
CA LEU A 285 -23.56 17.06 -9.22
C LEU A 285 -24.11 15.71 -8.77
N SER A 286 -23.23 14.73 -8.62
CA SER A 286 -23.56 13.43 -8.03
C SER A 286 -22.50 13.01 -7.02
N ILE A 287 -22.87 12.19 -6.04
CA ILE A 287 -21.93 11.63 -5.06
C ILE A 287 -21.78 10.13 -5.32
N ASP A 288 -20.55 9.69 -5.56
CA ASP A 288 -20.19 8.29 -5.72
C ASP A 288 -19.67 7.70 -4.40
N THR A 289 -20.38 6.71 -3.87
CA THR A 289 -20.02 5.96 -2.66
C THR A 289 -19.76 4.47 -2.95
N ASN A 290 -19.56 4.10 -4.22
CA ASN A 290 -19.29 2.71 -4.58
C ASN A 290 -17.93 2.26 -4.02
N PRO A 291 -17.77 0.97 -3.63
CA PRO A 291 -16.51 0.47 -3.11
C PRO A 291 -15.31 0.69 -4.04
N SER A 292 -15.48 0.42 -5.34
CA SER A 292 -14.47 0.72 -6.38
C SER A 292 -14.71 2.08 -7.03
N GLY A 293 -13.63 2.80 -7.35
CA GLY A 293 -13.67 4.08 -8.06
C GLY A 293 -13.49 3.97 -9.57
N ILE A 294 -13.23 2.78 -10.09
CA ILE A 294 -12.85 2.57 -11.49
C ILE A 294 -13.92 3.07 -12.46
N ALA A 295 -15.19 2.82 -12.18
CA ALA A 295 -16.29 3.29 -13.03
C ALA A 295 -16.33 4.83 -13.13
N SER A 296 -16.17 5.55 -12.02
CA SER A 296 -16.15 7.01 -12.00
C SER A 296 -14.91 7.58 -12.68
N MET A 297 -13.74 6.95 -12.48
CA MET A 297 -12.50 7.31 -13.17
C MET A 297 -12.57 7.07 -14.68
N ALA A 298 -13.16 5.95 -15.11
CA ALA A 298 -13.38 5.66 -16.52
C ALA A 298 -14.34 6.66 -17.15
N ARG A 299 -15.43 6.99 -16.44
CA ARG A 299 -16.42 7.94 -16.90
C ARG A 299 -15.91 9.37 -16.92
N SER A 300 -14.98 9.81 -16.07
CA SER A 300 -14.53 11.21 -16.08
C SER A 300 -13.64 11.56 -17.28
N ASP A 301 -13.43 12.86 -17.48
CA ASP A 301 -12.54 13.44 -18.49
C ASP A 301 -11.35 14.14 -17.83
N ILE A 302 -11.54 14.62 -16.59
CA ILE A 302 -10.52 15.26 -15.75
C ILE A 302 -10.80 14.92 -14.29
N MET A 303 -9.74 14.80 -13.48
CA MET A 303 -9.84 14.67 -12.03
C MET A 303 -9.41 15.97 -11.35
N ILE A 304 -10.14 16.38 -10.30
CA ILE A 304 -9.68 17.38 -9.32
C ILE A 304 -9.41 16.63 -8.02
N SER A 305 -8.20 16.78 -7.49
CA SER A 305 -7.78 16.10 -6.25
C SER A 305 -6.79 16.94 -5.45
N ASP A 306 -6.49 16.50 -4.25
CA ASP A 306 -5.39 16.98 -3.41
C ASP A 306 -4.28 15.90 -3.35
N LEU A 307 -3.60 15.70 -2.20
CA LEU A 307 -2.52 14.71 -2.03
C LEU A 307 -3.03 13.26 -1.90
N SER A 308 -3.78 12.79 -2.90
CA SER A 308 -4.26 11.41 -2.98
C SER A 308 -3.36 10.56 -3.87
N GLY A 309 -3.04 9.33 -3.46
CA GLY A 309 -2.31 8.38 -4.31
C GLY A 309 -3.09 7.96 -5.57
N VAL A 310 -4.42 8.05 -5.55
CA VAL A 310 -5.29 7.65 -6.67
C VAL A 310 -5.09 8.49 -7.93
N ILE A 311 -4.50 9.68 -7.81
CA ILE A 311 -4.22 10.57 -8.94
C ILE A 311 -3.25 9.91 -9.92
N TRP A 312 -2.31 9.11 -9.41
CA TRP A 312 -1.32 8.42 -10.23
C TRP A 312 -1.95 7.26 -10.99
N ASP A 313 -2.79 6.45 -10.32
CA ASP A 313 -3.59 5.43 -10.98
C ASP A 313 -4.47 6.05 -12.07
N TYR A 314 -5.11 7.19 -11.77
CA TYR A 314 -5.95 7.89 -12.73
C TYR A 314 -5.15 8.34 -13.96
N ALA A 315 -4.01 9.00 -13.75
CA ALA A 315 -3.17 9.50 -14.81
C ALA A 315 -2.59 8.36 -15.67
N PHE A 316 -2.16 7.27 -15.06
CA PHE A 316 -1.48 6.18 -15.75
C PHE A 316 -2.45 5.25 -16.47
N LEU A 317 -3.59 4.92 -15.86
CA LEU A 317 -4.57 4.02 -16.47
C LEU A 317 -5.41 4.69 -17.54
N PHE A 318 -5.77 5.97 -17.35
CA PHE A 318 -6.72 6.65 -18.21
C PHE A 318 -6.09 7.71 -19.12
N SER A 319 -4.84 8.11 -18.86
CA SER A 319 -4.16 9.19 -19.60
C SER A 319 -4.98 10.48 -19.64
N LYS A 320 -5.59 10.84 -18.49
CA LYS A 320 -6.44 12.03 -18.33
C LYS A 320 -5.81 13.05 -17.38
N PRO A 321 -6.04 14.36 -17.61
CA PRO A 321 -5.49 15.42 -16.77
C PRO A 321 -5.96 15.36 -15.32
N VAL A 322 -5.09 15.86 -14.44
CA VAL A 322 -5.40 16.10 -13.03
C VAL A 322 -5.17 17.57 -12.68
N LEU A 323 -6.15 18.19 -12.06
CA LEU A 323 -6.09 19.51 -11.45
C LEU A 323 -5.87 19.34 -9.94
N LEU A 324 -4.69 19.73 -9.46
CA LEU A 324 -4.24 19.43 -8.11
C LEU A 324 -4.27 20.63 -7.19
N LEU A 325 -4.89 20.49 -6.02
CA LEU A 325 -4.83 21.49 -4.98
C LEU A 325 -3.41 21.56 -4.41
N LYS A 326 -2.82 22.76 -4.44
CA LYS A 326 -1.53 23.05 -3.82
C LYS A 326 -1.59 22.70 -2.34
N THR A 327 -0.84 21.67 -2.00
CA THR A 327 -0.77 21.10 -0.67
C THR A 327 0.67 20.65 -0.45
N GLU A 328 1.14 20.85 0.77
CA GLU A 328 2.48 20.47 1.20
C GLU A 328 2.42 19.20 2.07
N PHE A 329 3.48 18.42 2.04
CA PHE A 329 3.61 17.22 2.86
C PHE A 329 4.09 17.62 4.27
N GLU A 330 3.31 17.29 5.32
CA GLU A 330 3.53 17.83 6.67
C GLU A 330 4.86 17.39 7.32
N THR A 331 5.19 16.10 7.32
CA THR A 331 6.45 15.58 7.86
C THR A 331 6.80 14.21 7.28
N ILE A 332 8.09 14.02 6.98
CA ILE A 332 8.64 12.75 6.49
C ILE A 332 9.34 11.95 7.61
N GLU A 333 9.31 12.44 8.85
CA GLU A 333 9.95 11.76 9.99
C GLU A 333 9.36 10.36 10.23
N GLY A 334 10.25 9.39 10.45
CA GLY A 334 9.86 7.98 10.65
C GLY A 334 9.48 7.24 9.36
N PHE A 335 9.65 7.87 8.21
CA PHE A 335 9.55 7.25 6.89
C PHE A 335 10.91 7.16 6.21
N GLU A 336 11.03 6.32 5.18
CA GLU A 336 12.27 6.14 4.40
C GLU A 336 12.78 7.47 3.83
N GLY A 337 11.87 8.34 3.37
CA GLY A 337 12.21 9.63 2.79
C GLY A 337 13.00 10.57 3.72
N SER A 338 12.91 10.39 5.04
CA SER A 338 13.72 11.18 6.00
C SER A 338 15.22 10.92 5.91
N GLU A 339 15.62 9.85 5.22
CA GLU A 339 17.02 9.52 4.97
C GLU A 339 17.43 9.78 3.51
N LEU A 340 16.56 10.38 2.69
CA LEU A 340 16.86 10.65 1.29
C LEU A 340 17.07 12.14 1.07
N ASP A 341 18.25 12.50 0.57
CA ASP A 341 18.67 13.90 0.43
C ASP A 341 18.27 14.49 -0.94
N TYR A 342 17.04 14.18 -1.39
CA TYR A 342 16.48 14.67 -2.66
C TYR A 342 14.95 14.79 -2.59
N GLN A 343 14.35 15.49 -3.55
CA GLN A 343 12.90 15.69 -3.57
C GLN A 343 12.16 14.42 -3.98
N MET A 344 11.16 14.03 -3.20
CA MET A 344 10.24 12.90 -3.46
C MET A 344 9.66 12.95 -4.88
N TRP A 345 9.63 11.80 -5.58
CA TRP A 345 9.24 11.69 -6.99
C TRP A 345 7.88 12.35 -7.29
N GLU A 346 6.86 12.12 -6.47
CA GLU A 346 5.53 12.71 -6.65
C GLU A 346 5.56 14.23 -6.63
N MET A 347 6.41 14.82 -5.79
CA MET A 347 6.54 16.28 -5.70
C MET A 347 7.25 16.86 -6.92
N ARG A 348 8.17 16.10 -7.54
CA ARG A 348 8.84 16.49 -8.78
C ARG A 348 7.90 16.39 -9.98
N GLU A 349 7.11 15.32 -10.05
CA GLU A 349 6.34 15.00 -11.26
C GLU A 349 4.91 15.56 -11.28
N ARG A 350 4.35 15.98 -10.14
CA ARG A 350 2.92 16.38 -10.05
C ARG A 350 2.50 17.49 -11.01
N GLU A 351 3.43 18.37 -11.41
CA GLU A 351 3.15 19.43 -12.38
C GLU A 351 2.87 18.91 -13.78
N ARG A 352 3.36 17.71 -14.13
CA ARG A 352 3.12 17.07 -15.44
C ARG A 352 1.73 16.46 -15.56
N LEU A 353 1.01 16.30 -14.46
CA LEU A 353 -0.34 15.72 -14.45
C LEU A 353 -1.39 16.67 -15.07
N GLY A 354 -1.12 17.97 -15.08
CA GLY A 354 -2.07 19.00 -15.49
C GLY A 354 -1.69 20.34 -14.92
N ARG A 355 -2.46 20.82 -13.94
CA ARG A 355 -2.24 22.13 -13.33
C ARG A 355 -2.36 22.05 -11.82
N ILE A 356 -1.59 22.87 -11.13
CA ILE A 356 -1.74 23.10 -9.70
C ILE A 356 -2.58 24.38 -9.52
N PHE A 357 -3.55 24.34 -8.60
CA PHE A 357 -4.36 25.50 -8.20
C PHE A 357 -4.28 25.71 -6.69
N ASP A 358 -4.59 26.91 -6.25
CA ASP A 358 -4.69 27.26 -4.82
C ASP A 358 -5.97 28.06 -4.53
N GLU A 359 -6.07 28.66 -3.34
CA GLU A 359 -7.21 29.43 -2.91
C GLU A 359 -7.58 30.58 -3.85
N ASP A 360 -6.59 31.22 -4.46
CA ASP A 360 -6.79 32.39 -5.31
C ASP A 360 -7.44 32.02 -6.66
N ASP A 361 -7.37 30.74 -7.02
CA ASP A 361 -7.95 30.19 -8.25
C ASP A 361 -9.40 29.68 -8.08
N ILE A 362 -9.91 29.58 -6.85
CA ILE A 362 -11.21 28.92 -6.58
C ILE A 362 -12.36 29.57 -7.34
N GLU A 363 -12.39 30.91 -7.45
CA GLU A 363 -13.44 31.61 -8.19
C GLU A 363 -13.44 31.30 -9.70
N ARG A 364 -12.29 30.88 -10.23
CA ARG A 364 -12.07 30.59 -11.66
C ARG A 364 -11.91 29.09 -11.93
N ILE A 365 -12.14 28.23 -10.94
CA ILE A 365 -11.83 26.79 -11.05
C ILE A 365 -12.56 26.12 -12.22
N GLY A 366 -13.81 26.52 -12.51
CA GLY A 366 -14.56 26.04 -13.68
C GLY A 366 -13.92 26.42 -15.02
N THR A 367 -13.36 27.63 -15.12
CA THR A 367 -12.60 28.08 -16.30
C THR A 367 -11.32 27.27 -16.48
N ILE A 368 -10.57 27.05 -15.39
CA ILE A 368 -9.33 26.26 -15.40
C ILE A 368 -9.60 24.83 -15.86
N VAL A 369 -10.73 24.25 -15.44
CA VAL A 369 -11.17 22.93 -15.90
C VAL A 369 -11.43 22.92 -17.41
N ASN A 370 -12.16 23.90 -17.94
CA ASN A 370 -12.39 23.98 -19.39
C ASN A 370 -11.08 24.15 -20.17
N GLU A 371 -10.15 24.98 -19.69
CA GLU A 371 -8.83 25.15 -20.32
C GLU A 371 -8.07 23.81 -20.42
N LEU A 372 -8.11 22.99 -19.37
CA LEU A 372 -7.49 21.65 -19.34
C LEU A 372 -8.24 20.61 -20.18
N LEU A 373 -9.56 20.72 -20.30
CA LEU A 373 -10.36 19.86 -21.19
C LEU A 373 -10.09 20.18 -22.66
N ASP A 374 -9.93 21.46 -23.00
CA ASP A 374 -9.63 21.91 -24.36
C ASP A 374 -8.19 21.60 -24.77
N ASN A 375 -7.24 21.67 -23.82
CA ASN A 375 -5.81 21.44 -24.05
C ASN A 375 -5.21 20.46 -23.02
N PRO A 376 -5.59 19.18 -23.06
CA PRO A 376 -5.09 18.18 -22.11
C PRO A 376 -3.58 17.90 -22.36
N PRO A 377 -2.79 17.68 -21.30
CA PRO A 377 -1.35 17.41 -21.39
C PRO A 377 -1.07 15.93 -21.77
N LEU A 378 -1.69 15.43 -22.84
CA LEU A 378 -1.69 14.00 -23.18
C LEU A 378 -0.28 13.45 -23.40
N ILE A 379 0.58 14.21 -24.08
CA ILE A 379 1.98 13.82 -24.34
C ILE A 379 2.75 13.72 -23.02
N GLN A 380 2.61 14.71 -22.12
CA GLN A 380 3.29 14.69 -20.83
C GLN A 380 2.83 13.52 -19.96
N LEU A 381 1.53 13.20 -19.98
CA LEU A 381 0.96 12.07 -19.24
C LEU A 381 1.47 10.73 -19.76
N GLU A 382 1.56 10.56 -21.08
CA GLU A 382 2.10 9.36 -21.70
C GLU A 382 3.59 9.18 -21.38
N GLU A 383 4.39 10.23 -21.55
CA GLU A 383 5.82 10.22 -21.19
C GLU A 383 6.02 9.91 -19.70
N LEU A 384 5.16 10.48 -18.84
CA LEU A 384 5.24 10.26 -17.40
C LEU A 384 4.92 8.81 -17.05
N ARG A 385 3.86 8.22 -17.61
CA ARG A 385 3.55 6.79 -17.42
C ARG A 385 4.71 5.92 -17.90
N ASN A 386 5.17 6.12 -19.13
CA ASN A 386 6.19 5.28 -19.75
C ASN A 386 7.54 5.38 -19.01
N GLY A 387 7.85 6.53 -18.42
CA GLY A 387 9.04 6.72 -17.59
C GLY A 387 8.91 6.25 -16.13
N SER A 388 7.68 5.98 -15.66
CA SER A 388 7.42 5.72 -14.23
C SER A 388 6.85 4.35 -13.92
N VAL A 389 6.35 3.62 -14.92
CA VAL A 389 5.74 2.30 -14.74
C VAL A 389 6.35 1.31 -15.72
N PHE A 390 7.06 0.31 -15.18
CA PHE A 390 7.55 -0.81 -15.97
C PHE A 390 6.40 -1.73 -16.41
N ASN A 391 6.55 -2.37 -17.57
CA ASN A 391 5.69 -3.46 -18.06
C ASN A 391 4.18 -3.19 -17.93
N PHE A 392 3.75 -1.95 -18.23
CA PHE A 392 2.36 -1.52 -18.09
C PHE A 392 1.39 -2.47 -18.82
N GLY A 393 0.49 -3.10 -18.06
CA GLY A 393 -0.51 -4.06 -18.56
C GLY A 393 -0.03 -5.51 -18.74
N HIS A 394 1.22 -5.80 -18.39
CA HIS A 394 1.82 -7.13 -18.46
C HIS A 394 2.66 -7.47 -17.21
N ALA A 395 2.51 -6.70 -16.13
CA ALA A 395 3.38 -6.80 -14.97
C ALA A 395 3.20 -8.13 -14.21
N GLY A 396 2.00 -8.71 -14.24
CA GLY A 396 1.71 -10.01 -13.63
C GLY A 396 2.49 -11.15 -14.27
N GLU A 397 2.61 -11.15 -15.59
CA GLU A 397 3.40 -12.13 -16.33
C GLU A 397 4.89 -11.97 -16.03
N VAL A 398 5.38 -10.73 -16.05
CA VAL A 398 6.79 -10.41 -15.75
C VAL A 398 7.16 -10.83 -14.33
N ALA A 399 6.33 -10.50 -13.34
CA ALA A 399 6.54 -10.90 -11.95
C ALA A 399 6.61 -12.42 -11.80
N ALA A 400 5.70 -13.16 -12.44
CA ALA A 400 5.71 -14.63 -12.40
C ALA A 400 7.00 -15.20 -12.99
N ASN A 401 7.44 -14.69 -14.15
CA ASN A 401 8.70 -15.14 -14.78
C ASN A 401 9.93 -14.80 -13.92
N GLN A 402 9.98 -13.63 -13.29
CA GLN A 402 11.05 -13.24 -12.37
C GLN A 402 11.09 -14.15 -11.12
N ILE A 403 9.94 -14.51 -10.56
CA ILE A 403 9.85 -15.45 -9.44
C ILE A 403 10.39 -16.82 -9.85
N LEU A 404 10.03 -17.30 -11.05
CA LEU A 404 10.54 -18.59 -11.55
C LEU A 404 12.06 -18.56 -11.73
N GLN A 405 12.61 -17.49 -12.28
CA GLN A 405 14.07 -17.32 -12.40
C GLN A 405 14.78 -17.40 -11.04
N ILE A 406 14.21 -16.77 -9.99
CA ILE A 406 14.72 -16.86 -8.62
C ILE A 406 14.66 -18.30 -8.12
N VAL A 407 13.50 -18.95 -8.24
CA VAL A 407 13.25 -20.32 -7.75
C VAL A 407 14.14 -21.35 -8.45
N ASP A 408 14.37 -21.21 -9.75
CA ASP A 408 15.22 -22.08 -10.56
C ASP A 408 16.70 -21.86 -10.24
N GLY A 409 17.12 -20.61 -10.04
CA GLY A 409 18.48 -20.27 -9.60
C GLY A 409 18.83 -20.91 -8.25
N LEU A 410 17.88 -20.95 -7.32
CA LEU A 410 18.04 -21.60 -6.02
C LEU A 410 18.12 -23.14 -6.09
N ALA A 411 17.65 -23.76 -7.18
CA ALA A 411 17.75 -25.20 -7.37
C ALA A 411 19.09 -25.64 -7.98
N ALA A 412 19.86 -24.69 -8.53
CA ALA A 412 21.16 -24.94 -9.13
C ALA A 412 22.34 -24.83 -8.13
N GLU A 413 22.10 -24.26 -6.94
CA GLU A 413 23.02 -24.17 -5.79
C GLU A 413 22.84 -25.36 -4.83
#